data_AF-A0A8H6WSX4-F1
#
_entry.id   AF-A0A8H6WSX4-F1
#
_cell.length_a   1.000
_cell.length_b   1.000
_cell.length_c   1.000
_cell.angle_alpha   90.00
_cell.angle_beta   90.00
_cell.angle_gamma   90.00
#
_symmetry.space_group_name_H-M   'P 1'
#
loop_
_entity.id
_entity.type
_entity.pdbx_description
1 polymer ?
#
loop_
_entity_poly.entity_id
_entity_poly.type
_entity_poly.pdbx_seq_one_letter_code
_entity_poly.pdbx_strand_id
1 'polypeptide(L)'
;MPKAPKEPKKKASPKKKKAASNAATTQQFTMDALLANKDAMREFGNSPATQDNYARYLKNGRLFLAKLVLEKREMAARGEEVDMDIEVLAEAFDEPNKYSASMLELWLIQKCVREERGKSTAEGIQAAFAKFWDQFGGNGQYAKDYSLSTDGAVTGNPARSYAVREFIDAVKNRARKKGAAATRHHAEAIMEEDMKKLMDWSELECPDAFLKEKPNTQANLKLQLEHAVFRAFSTSGFTLWTRNAETCQIQERDITENCFGPPPHRAPYINVFLDNRKGWQKKQGYEAPSSSNSYEIHAQTKTPHLDMHKHVTAWRAVYKREIGRDFEDDDYLFPYISPNGTIFPKKPMTHETAQAMLDKFTDAVGLDKCLSTHCFRRGGAQYRFMFAPFGERWSLVIIRWWGGWAEGEHVDTLMRYLLDSLQSYEIGHGDALDPHRTRPDISFMGEHSLLQPATTGEFRDWATKLSQQLEKMQLAAAAPPAPPVQQPPFAFTQQPSPGPPAPPQPSQRNPPFTRYPDARIPDVKRGTGVWKRVLNQWYHADPANDLRVALKDWPTEWYTGSMRQVTGSSYCKRKLLAMEYERLGQDDEEFVATYPQCDNLTKLLQAVRIAQDRRPRQRKTNSNSESDPE
;
A
#
# COMPACT_ATOMS: atom_id res chain seq x y z
N MET A 1 37.90 -58.73 -24.69
CA MET A 1 36.51 -58.93 -24.25
C MET A 1 35.91 -57.59 -23.83
N PRO A 2 34.60 -57.39 -24.06
CA PRO A 2 34.03 -56.10 -24.45
C PRO A 2 33.75 -55.16 -23.28
N LYS A 3 33.84 -53.86 -23.59
CA LYS A 3 33.41 -52.75 -22.72
C LYS A 3 31.89 -52.83 -22.52
N ALA A 4 31.47 -52.83 -21.26
CA ALA A 4 30.09 -52.70 -20.86
C ALA A 4 29.49 -51.33 -21.25
N PRO A 5 28.17 -51.23 -21.44
CA PRO A 5 27.52 -50.15 -22.18
C PRO A 5 27.29 -48.90 -21.33
N LYS A 6 27.31 -47.74 -22.00
CA LYS A 6 26.94 -46.43 -21.45
C LYS A 6 25.43 -46.33 -21.24
N GLU A 7 25.01 -45.89 -20.06
CA GLU A 7 23.64 -45.49 -19.76
C GLU A 7 23.20 -44.24 -20.58
N PRO A 8 21.89 -44.11 -20.90
CA PRO A 8 21.39 -43.14 -21.86
C PRO A 8 21.19 -41.74 -21.27
N LYS A 9 21.48 -40.74 -22.11
CA LYS A 9 21.26 -39.30 -21.91
C LYS A 9 19.78 -38.99 -21.63
N LYS A 10 19.51 -38.17 -20.59
CA LYS A 10 18.20 -37.58 -20.30
C LYS A 10 17.72 -36.72 -21.48
N LYS A 11 16.52 -37.01 -21.98
CA LYS A 11 15.84 -36.29 -23.07
C LYS A 11 15.40 -34.89 -22.62
N ALA A 12 15.59 -33.92 -23.52
CA ALA A 12 15.14 -32.55 -23.41
C ALA A 12 13.60 -32.45 -23.39
N SER A 13 13.09 -31.54 -22.58
CA SER A 13 11.67 -31.17 -22.44
C SER A 13 11.17 -30.44 -23.71
N PRO A 14 9.95 -30.73 -24.22
CA PRO A 14 9.45 -30.11 -25.43
C PRO A 14 8.93 -28.69 -25.17
N LYS A 15 9.34 -27.76 -26.06
CA LYS A 15 8.89 -26.36 -26.14
C LYS A 15 7.36 -26.27 -26.31
N LYS A 16 6.67 -25.55 -25.41
CA LYS A 16 5.25 -25.17 -25.56
C LYS A 16 5.11 -24.19 -26.74
N LYS A 17 4.41 -24.61 -27.79
CA LYS A 17 3.96 -23.73 -28.88
C LYS A 17 2.86 -22.81 -28.37
N LYS A 18 2.96 -21.50 -28.68
CA LYS A 18 1.90 -20.50 -28.50
C LYS A 18 0.66 -20.92 -29.30
N ALA A 19 -0.48 -21.08 -28.62
CA ALA A 19 -1.76 -21.27 -29.26
C ALA A 19 -2.31 -19.91 -29.74
N ALA A 20 -2.88 -19.93 -30.94
CA ALA A 20 -3.44 -18.81 -31.67
C ALA A 20 -4.80 -18.36 -31.10
N SER A 21 -5.22 -17.19 -31.61
CA SER A 21 -6.38 -16.36 -31.25
C SER A 21 -7.69 -17.08 -30.93
N ASN A 22 -8.37 -16.59 -29.88
CA ASN A 22 -9.73 -16.93 -29.49
C ASN A 22 -10.75 -16.64 -30.62
N ALA A 23 -11.25 -17.69 -31.25
CA ALA A 23 -12.55 -17.68 -31.91
C ALA A 23 -13.63 -17.97 -30.84
N ALA A 24 -14.60 -17.08 -30.72
CA ALA A 24 -15.74 -17.24 -29.83
C ALA A 24 -16.53 -18.49 -30.22
N THR A 25 -16.34 -19.57 -29.46
CA THR A 25 -17.19 -20.76 -29.56
C THR A 25 -18.36 -20.53 -28.63
N THR A 26 -19.56 -20.39 -29.18
CA THR A 26 -20.83 -20.47 -28.47
C THR A 26 -20.93 -21.87 -27.86
N GLN A 27 -20.37 -22.06 -26.66
CA GLN A 27 -20.50 -23.30 -25.92
C GLN A 27 -21.92 -23.37 -25.34
N GLN A 28 -22.62 -24.44 -25.68
CA GLN A 28 -23.89 -24.80 -25.05
C GLN A 28 -23.68 -24.91 -23.52
N PHE A 29 -24.52 -24.22 -22.75
CA PHE A 29 -24.53 -24.29 -21.29
C PHE A 29 -25.13 -25.63 -20.83
N THR A 30 -24.32 -26.69 -20.84
CA THR A 30 -24.70 -27.97 -20.23
C THR A 30 -24.43 -27.95 -18.73
N MET A 31 -25.33 -28.54 -17.92
CA MET A 31 -25.18 -28.67 -16.46
C MET A 31 -23.81 -29.24 -16.07
N ASP A 32 -23.30 -30.20 -16.84
CA ASP A 32 -21.99 -30.83 -16.63
C ASP A 32 -20.82 -29.86 -16.82
N ALA A 33 -20.94 -28.90 -17.75
CA ALA A 33 -19.94 -27.86 -17.95
C ALA A 33 -19.98 -26.81 -16.81
N LEU A 34 -21.15 -26.55 -16.22
CA LEU A 34 -21.28 -25.70 -15.04
C LEU A 34 -20.78 -26.40 -13.77
N LEU A 35 -20.99 -27.71 -13.64
CA LEU A 35 -20.44 -28.53 -12.57
C LEU A 35 -18.92 -28.62 -12.65
N ALA A 36 -18.33 -28.75 -13.84
CA ALA A 36 -16.88 -28.66 -14.04
C ALA A 36 -16.31 -27.28 -13.62
N ASN A 37 -17.06 -26.20 -13.83
CA ASN A 37 -16.69 -24.85 -13.37
C ASN A 37 -16.87 -24.65 -11.84
N LYS A 38 -17.67 -25.47 -11.17
CA LYS A 38 -17.80 -25.47 -9.70
C LYS A 38 -16.50 -25.94 -9.03
N ASP A 39 -15.76 -26.83 -9.66
CA ASP A 39 -14.42 -27.22 -9.20
C ASP A 39 -13.40 -26.10 -9.40
N ALA A 40 -13.51 -25.31 -10.49
CA ALA A 40 -12.71 -24.09 -10.66
C ALA A 40 -13.00 -23.03 -9.57
N MET A 41 -14.20 -23.00 -8.99
CA MET A 41 -14.53 -22.14 -7.83
C MET A 41 -13.63 -22.44 -6.61
N ARG A 42 -13.13 -23.68 -6.47
CA ARG A 42 -12.17 -24.05 -5.41
C ARG A 42 -10.79 -23.43 -5.65
N GLU A 43 -10.39 -23.25 -6.91
CA GLU A 43 -9.16 -22.55 -7.30
C GLU A 43 -9.24 -21.04 -7.03
N PHE A 44 -10.43 -20.44 -7.12
CA PHE A 44 -10.66 -19.04 -6.77
C PHE A 44 -10.82 -18.79 -5.25
N GLY A 45 -10.98 -19.84 -4.44
CA GLY A 45 -11.33 -19.72 -3.02
C GLY A 45 -10.16 -19.36 -2.09
N ASN A 46 -8.96 -19.89 -2.33
CA ASN A 46 -7.75 -19.59 -1.54
C ASN A 46 -6.50 -19.75 -2.43
N SER A 47 -5.49 -18.90 -2.23
CA SER A 47 -4.20 -19.02 -2.96
C SER A 47 -3.52 -20.38 -2.72
N PRO A 48 -2.73 -20.92 -3.67
CA PRO A 48 -2.02 -22.19 -3.51
C PRO A 48 -1.18 -22.25 -2.23
N ALA A 49 -0.45 -21.17 -1.92
CA ALA A 49 0.33 -21.06 -0.69
C ALA A 49 -0.51 -21.14 0.60
N THR A 50 -1.75 -20.62 0.57
CA THR A 50 -2.68 -20.73 1.70
C THR A 50 -3.16 -22.16 1.88
N GLN A 51 -3.41 -22.88 0.78
CA GLN A 51 -3.84 -24.29 0.82
C GLN A 51 -2.73 -25.17 1.39
N ASP A 52 -1.48 -24.99 0.95
CA ASP A 52 -0.32 -25.71 1.47
C ASP A 52 -0.11 -25.45 2.98
N ASN A 53 -0.26 -24.19 3.40
CA ASN A 53 -0.17 -23.83 4.82
C ASN A 53 -1.28 -24.49 5.65
N TYR A 54 -2.52 -24.54 5.15
CA TYR A 54 -3.62 -25.20 5.84
C TYR A 54 -3.40 -26.70 5.96
N ALA A 55 -2.98 -27.36 4.86
CA ALA A 55 -2.63 -28.77 4.88
C ALA A 55 -1.52 -29.07 5.90
N ARG A 56 -0.51 -28.19 6.01
CA ARG A 56 0.54 -28.30 7.01
C ARG A 56 0.01 -28.17 8.44
N TYR A 57 -0.91 -27.24 8.71
CA TYR A 57 -1.51 -27.09 10.04
C TYR A 57 -2.33 -28.31 10.45
N LEU A 58 -3.15 -28.86 9.54
CA LEU A 58 -3.94 -30.08 9.80
C LEU A 58 -3.03 -31.28 10.07
N LYS A 59 -2.01 -31.50 9.23
CA LYS A 59 -1.03 -32.58 9.41
C LYS A 59 -0.34 -32.49 10.77
N ASN A 60 0.14 -31.30 11.14
CA ASN A 60 0.83 -31.12 12.41
C ASN A 60 -0.10 -31.27 13.62
N GLY A 61 -1.36 -30.83 13.50
CA GLY A 61 -2.38 -31.06 14.52
C GLY A 61 -2.64 -32.54 14.73
N ARG A 62 -2.83 -33.32 13.66
CA ARG A 62 -2.99 -34.79 13.75
C ARG A 62 -1.80 -35.48 14.41
N LEU A 63 -0.57 -35.07 14.08
CA LEU A 63 0.63 -35.60 14.73
C LEU A 63 0.68 -35.28 16.23
N PHE A 64 0.19 -34.10 16.64
CA PHE A 64 0.07 -33.76 18.05
C PHE A 64 -0.97 -34.63 18.76
N LEU A 65 -2.15 -34.80 18.17
CA LEU A 65 -3.20 -35.66 18.72
C LEU A 65 -2.72 -37.11 18.85
N ALA A 66 -2.06 -37.66 17.83
CA ALA A 66 -1.52 -39.02 17.86
C ALA A 66 -0.52 -39.24 19.01
N LYS A 67 0.31 -38.24 19.33
CA LYS A 67 1.23 -38.30 20.48
C LYS A 67 0.48 -38.32 21.82
N LEU A 68 -0.54 -37.48 21.96
CA LEU A 68 -1.37 -37.46 23.17
C LEU A 68 -2.13 -38.79 23.37
N VAL A 69 -2.68 -39.34 22.29
CA VAL A 69 -3.37 -40.65 22.32
C VAL A 69 -2.41 -41.75 22.73
N LEU A 70 -1.18 -41.76 22.20
CA LEU A 70 -0.16 -42.73 22.59
C LEU A 70 0.16 -42.64 24.09
N GLU A 71 0.39 -41.42 24.59
CA GLU A 71 0.65 -41.18 26.02
C GLU A 71 -0.51 -41.67 26.90
N LYS A 72 -1.76 -41.43 26.48
CA LYS A 72 -2.95 -41.91 27.20
C LYS A 72 -3.11 -43.42 27.16
N ARG A 73 -2.77 -44.08 26.05
CA ARG A 73 -2.74 -45.55 25.94
C ARG A 73 -1.68 -46.15 26.88
N GLU A 74 -0.51 -45.52 26.98
CA GLU A 74 0.53 -45.95 27.90
C GLU A 74 0.13 -45.76 29.38
N MET A 75 -0.55 -44.65 29.73
CA MET A 75 -1.12 -44.44 31.07
C MET A 75 -2.13 -45.53 31.43
N ALA A 76 -3.06 -45.82 30.52
CA ALA A 76 -4.04 -46.89 30.71
C ALA A 76 -3.35 -48.27 30.87
N ALA A 77 -2.29 -48.54 30.10
CA ALA A 77 -1.51 -49.77 30.21
C ALA A 77 -0.76 -49.89 31.56
N ARG A 78 -0.42 -48.77 32.21
CA ARG A 78 0.15 -48.73 33.57
C ARG A 78 -0.89 -48.85 34.68
N GLY A 79 -2.17 -48.99 34.33
CA GLY A 79 -3.27 -49.05 35.31
C GLY A 79 -3.65 -47.68 35.89
N GLU A 80 -3.23 -46.58 35.27
CA GLU A 80 -3.66 -45.23 35.65
C GLU A 80 -5.08 -44.97 35.12
N GLU A 81 -5.90 -44.29 35.91
CA GLU A 81 -7.28 -43.92 35.52
C GLU A 81 -7.25 -42.85 34.41
N VAL A 82 -7.87 -43.16 33.27
CA VAL A 82 -7.99 -42.24 32.12
C VAL A 82 -9.46 -41.88 31.93
N ASP A 83 -9.83 -40.66 32.35
CA ASP A 83 -11.19 -40.11 32.22
C ASP A 83 -11.51 -39.63 30.79
N MET A 84 -11.16 -40.42 29.77
CA MET A 84 -11.46 -40.14 28.38
C MET A 84 -11.58 -41.44 27.57
N ASP A 85 -12.52 -41.47 26.63
CA ASP A 85 -12.57 -42.52 25.63
C ASP A 85 -11.46 -42.29 24.61
N ILE A 86 -10.42 -43.13 24.68
CA ILE A 86 -9.19 -43.00 23.89
C ILE A 86 -9.45 -43.17 22.39
N GLU A 87 -10.40 -44.02 22.01
CA GLU A 87 -10.70 -44.28 20.60
C GLU A 87 -11.48 -43.10 20.00
N VAL A 88 -12.46 -42.58 20.73
CA VAL A 88 -13.16 -41.33 20.32
C VAL A 88 -12.20 -40.14 20.31
N LEU A 89 -11.24 -40.08 21.25
CA LEU A 89 -10.21 -39.04 21.28
C LEU A 89 -9.29 -39.11 20.06
N ALA A 90 -8.94 -40.31 19.58
CA ALA A 90 -8.05 -40.49 18.44
C ALA A 90 -8.60 -39.89 17.15
N GLU A 91 -9.92 -39.88 16.99
CA GLU A 91 -10.60 -39.36 15.81
C GLU A 91 -10.96 -37.87 15.91
N ALA A 92 -10.64 -37.20 17.02
CA ALA A 92 -11.10 -35.84 17.32
C ALA A 92 -10.70 -34.77 16.29
N PHE A 93 -9.65 -34.98 15.49
CA PHE A 93 -9.22 -34.07 14.41
C PHE A 93 -9.64 -34.50 13.00
N ASP A 94 -10.28 -35.65 12.88
CA ASP A 94 -10.82 -36.14 11.63
C ASP A 94 -12.33 -35.93 11.61
N GLU A 95 -13.08 -36.63 12.46
CA GLU A 95 -14.52 -36.45 12.62
C GLU A 95 -14.83 -35.57 13.85
N PRO A 96 -15.61 -34.48 13.69
CA PRO A 96 -16.03 -33.66 14.82
C PRO A 96 -16.77 -34.46 15.89
N ASN A 97 -16.20 -34.50 17.09
CA ASN A 97 -16.74 -35.19 18.25
C ASN A 97 -16.54 -34.37 19.54
N LYS A 98 -17.00 -34.91 20.68
CA LYS A 98 -16.99 -34.21 21.97
C LYS A 98 -15.62 -33.70 22.42
N TYR A 99 -14.52 -34.26 21.90
CA TYR A 99 -13.16 -33.85 22.24
C TYR A 99 -12.54 -32.87 21.24
N SER A 100 -13.12 -32.69 20.05
CA SER A 100 -12.53 -31.88 18.96
C SER A 100 -12.23 -30.44 19.36
N ALA A 101 -13.15 -29.78 20.06
CA ALA A 101 -12.97 -28.39 20.49
C ALA A 101 -11.84 -28.26 21.52
N SER A 102 -11.85 -29.12 22.55
CA SER A 102 -10.85 -29.12 23.62
C SER A 102 -9.46 -29.50 23.11
N MET A 103 -9.36 -30.47 22.19
CA MET A 103 -8.07 -30.83 21.59
C MET A 103 -7.51 -29.73 20.70
N LEU A 104 -8.37 -29.01 19.97
CA LEU A 104 -7.94 -27.87 19.16
C LEU A 104 -7.46 -26.71 20.03
N GLU A 105 -8.12 -26.46 21.16
CA GLU A 105 -7.68 -25.51 22.17
C GLU A 105 -6.30 -25.88 22.74
N LEU A 106 -6.11 -27.13 23.17
CA LEU A 106 -4.81 -27.63 23.67
C LEU A 106 -3.72 -27.52 22.60
N TRP A 107 -4.05 -27.74 21.34
CA TRP A 107 -3.12 -27.57 20.24
C TRP A 107 -2.72 -26.10 20.04
N LEU A 108 -3.68 -25.18 20.13
CA LEU A 108 -3.43 -23.75 20.10
C LEU A 108 -2.58 -23.31 21.30
N ILE A 109 -2.80 -23.87 22.49
CA ILE A 109 -1.96 -23.64 23.68
C ILE A 109 -0.54 -24.14 23.44
N GLN A 110 -0.36 -25.35 22.94
CA GLN A 110 0.95 -25.91 22.59
C GLN A 110 1.70 -24.98 21.63
N LYS A 111 1.03 -24.47 20.58
CA LYS A 111 1.66 -23.58 19.59
C LYS A 111 1.90 -22.17 20.10
N CYS A 112 0.93 -21.53 20.71
CA CYS A 112 0.98 -20.10 21.02
C CYS A 112 1.54 -19.81 22.41
N VAL A 113 1.45 -20.76 23.35
CA VAL A 113 2.00 -20.60 24.70
C VAL A 113 3.34 -21.30 24.82
N ARG A 114 3.44 -22.61 24.52
CA ARG A 114 4.69 -23.36 24.71
C ARG A 114 5.74 -23.10 23.63
N GLU A 115 5.32 -23.01 22.37
CA GLU A 115 6.23 -22.69 21.25
C GLU A 115 6.26 -21.19 20.89
N GLU A 116 5.61 -20.36 21.70
CA GLU A 116 5.57 -18.88 21.58
C GLU A 116 5.18 -18.36 20.18
N ARG A 117 4.35 -19.09 19.44
CA ARG A 117 3.90 -18.65 18.11
C ARG A 117 2.87 -17.53 18.21
N GLY A 118 2.97 -16.56 17.30
CA GLY A 118 2.14 -15.36 17.31
C GLY A 118 0.74 -15.51 16.70
N LYS A 119 -0.01 -14.40 16.72
CA LYS A 119 -1.39 -14.27 16.22
C LYS A 119 -1.65 -14.93 14.86
N SER A 120 -0.78 -14.71 13.87
CA SER A 120 -0.96 -15.26 12.52
C SER A 120 -0.97 -16.80 12.49
N THR A 121 -0.22 -17.44 13.40
CA THR A 121 -0.23 -18.90 13.53
C THR A 121 -1.54 -19.39 14.15
N ALA A 122 -2.02 -18.70 15.19
CA ALA A 122 -3.28 -19.02 15.86
C ALA A 122 -4.48 -18.91 14.89
N GLU A 123 -4.59 -17.79 14.17
CA GLU A 123 -5.63 -17.56 13.16
C GLU A 123 -5.51 -18.54 11.99
N GLY A 124 -4.28 -18.86 11.57
CA GLY A 124 -4.02 -19.84 10.51
C GLY A 124 -4.47 -21.26 10.87
N ILE A 125 -4.20 -21.71 12.11
CA ILE A 125 -4.65 -23.00 12.63
C ILE A 125 -6.18 -23.03 12.71
N GLN A 126 -6.79 -22.02 13.35
CA GLN A 126 -8.24 -21.94 13.48
C GLN A 126 -8.93 -21.97 12.11
N ALA A 127 -8.46 -21.17 11.14
CA ALA A 127 -9.06 -21.11 9.82
C ALA A 127 -8.87 -22.41 9.02
N ALA A 128 -7.74 -23.09 9.18
CA ALA A 128 -7.49 -24.39 8.55
C ALA A 128 -8.48 -25.46 9.05
N PHE A 129 -8.63 -25.58 10.37
CA PHE A 129 -9.58 -26.52 10.98
C PHE A 129 -11.03 -26.14 10.70
N ALA A 130 -11.37 -24.85 10.74
CA ALA A 130 -12.70 -24.37 10.39
C ALA A 130 -13.07 -24.78 8.95
N LYS A 131 -12.18 -24.50 7.99
CA LYS A 131 -12.42 -24.86 6.58
C LYS A 131 -12.50 -26.37 6.39
N PHE A 132 -11.66 -27.15 7.08
CA PHE A 132 -11.66 -28.61 7.01
C PHE A 132 -13.01 -29.17 7.47
N TRP A 133 -13.49 -28.77 8.65
CA TRP A 133 -14.77 -29.27 9.18
C TRP A 133 -16.00 -28.70 8.48
N ASP A 134 -15.97 -27.47 7.96
CA ASP A 134 -17.08 -26.93 7.15
C ASP A 134 -17.36 -27.79 5.90
N GLN A 135 -16.33 -28.46 5.38
CA GLN A 135 -16.40 -29.30 4.19
C GLN A 135 -16.55 -30.79 4.52
N PHE A 136 -16.48 -31.16 5.80
CA PHE A 136 -16.58 -32.54 6.25
C PHE A 136 -18.01 -33.08 6.05
N GLY A 137 -18.14 -34.29 5.53
CA GLY A 137 -19.43 -34.93 5.23
C GLY A 137 -20.19 -34.38 4.01
N GLY A 138 -19.69 -33.32 3.34
CA GLY A 138 -20.23 -32.81 2.07
C GLY A 138 -21.62 -32.14 2.13
N ASN A 139 -22.33 -32.25 3.26
CA ASN A 139 -23.68 -31.73 3.48
C ASN A 139 -23.71 -30.39 4.26
N GLY A 140 -22.55 -29.86 4.67
CA GLY A 140 -22.45 -28.62 5.44
C GLY A 140 -22.98 -28.72 6.88
N GLN A 141 -23.13 -29.93 7.43
CA GLN A 141 -23.63 -30.20 8.78
C GLN A 141 -22.84 -29.45 9.87
N TYR A 142 -21.53 -29.33 9.68
CA TYR A 142 -20.64 -28.65 10.61
C TYR A 142 -20.34 -27.20 10.23
N ALA A 143 -20.99 -26.63 9.21
CA ALA A 143 -20.74 -25.26 8.77
C ALA A 143 -21.37 -24.18 9.67
N LYS A 144 -22.17 -24.57 10.66
CA LYS A 144 -22.89 -23.67 11.58
C LYS A 144 -22.08 -23.38 12.86
N ASP A 145 -22.66 -22.59 13.76
CA ASP A 145 -22.11 -22.33 15.08
C ASP A 145 -22.03 -23.60 15.92
N TYR A 146 -20.94 -23.74 16.66
CA TYR A 146 -20.67 -24.92 17.48
C TYR A 146 -21.67 -25.06 18.63
N SER A 147 -22.22 -26.25 18.80
CA SER A 147 -22.89 -26.66 20.03
C SER A 147 -22.64 -28.15 20.31
N LEU A 148 -22.55 -28.48 21.60
CA LEU A 148 -22.40 -29.85 22.10
C LEU A 148 -23.66 -30.20 22.89
N SER A 149 -24.37 -31.26 22.47
CA SER A 149 -25.52 -31.80 23.19
C SER A 149 -25.09 -32.51 24.47
N THR A 150 -26.00 -32.64 25.43
CA THR A 150 -25.81 -33.45 26.65
C THR A 150 -25.49 -34.91 26.34
N ASP A 151 -25.92 -35.40 25.19
CA ASP A 151 -25.72 -36.78 24.75
C ASP A 151 -24.36 -36.97 24.02
N GLY A 152 -23.52 -35.94 23.98
CA GLY A 152 -22.21 -35.94 23.32
C GLY A 152 -22.25 -35.69 21.81
N ALA A 153 -23.44 -35.44 21.24
CA ALA A 153 -23.60 -35.11 19.82
C ALA A 153 -23.08 -33.69 19.52
N VAL A 154 -22.20 -33.58 18.53
CA VAL A 154 -21.64 -32.30 18.07
C VAL A 154 -22.41 -31.78 16.87
N THR A 155 -22.81 -30.51 16.92
CA THR A 155 -23.34 -29.78 15.76
C THR A 155 -22.54 -28.50 15.54
N GLY A 156 -22.38 -28.09 14.27
CA GLY A 156 -21.56 -26.94 13.91
C GLY A 156 -20.05 -27.17 14.09
N ASN A 157 -19.27 -26.11 13.94
CA ASN A 157 -17.81 -26.22 13.74
C ASN A 157 -17.03 -26.10 15.06
N PRO A 158 -16.29 -27.13 15.54
CA PRO A 158 -15.51 -27.03 16.78
C PRO A 158 -14.46 -25.90 16.81
N ALA A 159 -13.94 -25.47 15.65
CA ALA A 159 -13.04 -24.33 15.54
C ALA A 159 -13.71 -22.96 15.80
N ARG A 160 -15.05 -22.93 15.85
CA ARG A 160 -15.87 -21.77 16.23
C ARG A 160 -16.42 -21.86 17.66
N SER A 161 -16.00 -22.87 18.44
CA SER A 161 -16.36 -22.98 19.86
C SER A 161 -15.96 -21.74 20.66
N TYR A 162 -16.65 -21.52 21.78
CA TYR A 162 -16.38 -20.37 22.66
C TYR A 162 -14.93 -20.36 23.15
N ALA A 163 -14.43 -21.49 23.66
CA ALA A 163 -13.07 -21.61 24.18
C ALA A 163 -11.99 -21.30 23.12
N VAL A 164 -12.15 -21.83 21.90
CA VAL A 164 -11.22 -21.51 20.79
C VAL A 164 -11.29 -20.03 20.43
N ARG A 165 -12.48 -19.42 20.35
CA ARG A 165 -12.61 -17.98 20.06
C ARG A 165 -11.99 -17.11 21.14
N GLU A 166 -12.26 -17.43 22.40
CA GLU A 166 -11.70 -16.73 23.56
C GLU A 166 -10.16 -16.81 23.57
N PHE A 167 -9.60 -18.00 23.32
CA PHE A 167 -8.15 -18.16 23.22
C PHE A 167 -7.55 -17.33 22.09
N ILE A 168 -8.17 -17.34 20.91
CA ILE A 168 -7.72 -16.52 19.77
C ILE A 168 -7.76 -15.02 20.13
N ASP A 169 -8.80 -14.57 20.81
CA ASP A 169 -8.91 -13.17 21.25
C ASP A 169 -7.91 -12.81 22.35
N ALA A 170 -7.61 -13.74 23.27
CA ALA A 170 -6.53 -13.59 24.25
C ALA A 170 -5.16 -13.45 23.56
N VAL A 171 -4.87 -14.26 22.53
CA VAL A 171 -3.64 -14.15 21.73
C VAL A 171 -3.58 -12.81 20.99
N LYS A 172 -4.71 -12.34 20.42
CA LYS A 172 -4.79 -11.01 19.80
C LYS A 172 -4.52 -9.89 20.81
N ASN A 173 -5.08 -10.00 22.01
CA ASN A 173 -4.89 -9.01 23.07
C ASN A 173 -3.45 -9.02 23.60
N ARG A 174 -2.81 -10.19 23.72
CA ARG A 174 -1.37 -10.31 24.03
C ARG A 174 -0.52 -9.63 22.95
N ALA A 175 -0.87 -9.81 21.68
CA ALA A 175 -0.19 -9.11 20.58
C ALA A 175 -0.37 -7.58 20.64
N ARG A 176 -1.55 -7.10 21.08
CA ARG A 176 -1.84 -5.66 21.27
C ARG A 176 -1.13 -5.06 22.50
N LYS A 177 -1.01 -5.82 23.61
CA LYS A 177 -0.35 -5.39 24.86
C LYS A 177 1.14 -5.08 24.72
N LYS A 178 1.79 -5.55 23.66
CA LYS A 178 3.17 -5.17 23.31
C LYS A 178 3.32 -3.66 22.95
N GLY A 179 2.28 -2.84 23.11
CA GLY A 179 2.32 -1.40 22.90
C GLY A 179 2.31 -1.03 21.42
N ALA A 180 1.97 0.23 21.13
CA ALA A 180 2.01 0.79 19.78
C ALA A 180 3.43 0.76 19.17
N ALA A 181 4.47 0.53 19.98
CA ALA A 181 5.85 0.32 19.55
C ALA A 181 6.12 -1.11 19.08
N ALA A 182 5.74 -2.17 19.84
CA ALA A 182 6.00 -3.55 19.41
C ALA A 182 4.86 -4.23 18.61
N THR A 183 3.78 -3.50 18.32
CA THR A 183 2.89 -3.81 17.17
C THR A 183 3.44 -3.31 15.83
N ARG A 184 4.56 -2.58 15.82
CA ARG A 184 5.31 -2.21 14.60
C ARG A 184 6.13 -3.40 14.11
N HIS A 185 5.48 -4.48 13.70
CA HIS A 185 6.11 -5.47 12.81
C HIS A 185 6.28 -4.93 11.38
N HIS A 186 6.12 -3.63 11.18
CA HIS A 186 6.30 -2.97 9.91
C HIS A 186 7.66 -2.27 9.94
N ALA A 187 8.56 -2.70 9.04
CA ALA A 187 9.87 -2.09 8.83
C ALA A 187 9.83 -0.57 9.02
N GLU A 188 10.66 -0.04 9.89
CA GLU A 188 10.81 1.41 10.00
C GLU A 188 11.34 1.99 8.70
N ALA A 189 10.92 3.22 8.39
CA ALA A 189 11.48 3.95 7.27
C ALA A 189 12.92 4.34 7.62
N ILE A 190 13.84 4.09 6.70
CA ILE A 190 15.19 4.65 6.84
C ILE A 190 15.14 6.10 6.36
N MET A 191 15.43 7.04 7.24
CA MET A 191 15.30 8.46 6.94
C MET A 191 16.52 8.97 6.19
N GLU A 192 16.44 10.18 5.63
CA GLU A 192 17.58 10.80 4.96
C GLU A 192 18.79 10.91 5.90
N GLU A 193 18.55 11.26 7.16
CA GLU A 193 19.60 11.42 8.17
C GLU A 193 20.29 10.09 8.49
N ASP A 194 19.53 8.98 8.47
CA ASP A 194 20.08 7.64 8.65
C ASP A 194 20.93 7.25 7.44
N MET A 195 20.41 7.49 6.22
CA MET A 195 21.16 7.28 4.98
C MET A 195 22.46 8.08 4.97
N LYS A 196 22.41 9.34 5.43
CA LYS A 196 23.60 10.18 5.55
C LYS A 196 24.62 9.58 6.51
N LYS A 197 24.21 9.16 7.71
CA LYS A 197 25.12 8.50 8.68
C LYS A 197 25.79 7.26 8.11
N LEU A 198 25.01 6.41 7.43
CA LEU A 198 25.52 5.18 6.81
C LEU A 198 26.52 5.47 5.71
N MET A 199 26.26 6.48 4.87
CA MET A 199 27.15 6.87 3.80
C MET A 199 28.42 7.53 4.33
N ASP A 200 28.31 8.45 5.28
CA ASP A 200 29.45 9.11 5.92
C ASP A 200 30.38 8.07 6.58
N TRP A 201 29.82 7.11 7.33
CA TRP A 201 30.60 6.02 7.91
C TRP A 201 31.23 5.14 6.84
N SER A 202 30.46 4.77 5.81
CA SER A 202 30.98 3.93 4.73
C SER A 202 32.14 4.62 4.00
N GLU A 203 32.04 5.91 3.71
CA GLU A 203 33.07 6.72 3.05
C GLU A 203 34.30 6.95 3.95
N LEU A 204 34.12 6.98 5.27
CA LEU A 204 35.23 7.00 6.23
C LEU A 204 36.02 5.69 6.22
N GLU A 205 35.33 4.55 6.28
CA GLU A 205 35.95 3.22 6.28
C GLU A 205 36.53 2.85 4.91
N CYS A 206 35.89 3.29 3.82
CA CYS A 206 36.29 2.93 2.46
C CYS A 206 36.20 4.14 1.51
N PRO A 207 37.17 5.08 1.55
CA PRO A 207 37.10 6.30 0.73
C PRO A 207 36.96 6.04 -0.77
N ASP A 208 36.33 6.96 -1.51
CA ASP A 208 36.15 6.83 -2.96
C ASP A 208 37.48 6.69 -3.73
N ALA A 209 38.58 7.25 -3.20
CA ALA A 209 39.92 7.03 -3.73
C ALA A 209 40.38 5.58 -3.56
N PHE A 210 40.16 5.00 -2.38
CA PHE A 210 40.48 3.61 -2.08
C PHE A 210 39.65 2.64 -2.93
N LEU A 211 38.39 2.96 -3.23
CA LEU A 211 37.57 2.18 -4.16
C LEU A 211 38.13 2.13 -5.59
N LYS A 212 38.96 3.09 -6.01
CA LYS A 212 39.58 3.12 -7.35
C LYS A 212 40.88 2.32 -7.41
N GLU A 213 41.57 2.20 -6.29
CA GLU A 213 42.84 1.48 -6.18
C GLU A 213 42.65 -0.03 -6.29
N LYS A 214 43.62 -0.71 -6.92
CA LYS A 214 43.61 -2.17 -6.99
C LYS A 214 43.87 -2.74 -5.60
N PRO A 215 43.03 -3.65 -5.08
CA PRO A 215 43.22 -4.20 -3.75
C PRO A 215 44.53 -4.98 -3.67
N ASN A 216 45.34 -4.66 -2.67
CA ASN A 216 46.64 -5.28 -2.40
C ASN A 216 46.54 -6.52 -1.50
N THR A 217 45.45 -6.68 -0.76
CA THR A 217 45.17 -7.81 0.14
C THR A 217 43.73 -8.29 -0.04
N GLN A 218 43.47 -9.54 0.34
CA GLN A 218 42.11 -10.10 0.31
C GLN A 218 41.15 -9.37 1.27
N ALA A 219 41.66 -8.88 2.40
CA ALA A 219 40.88 -8.07 3.33
C ALA A 219 40.44 -6.75 2.67
N ASN A 220 41.35 -6.09 1.96
CA ASN A 220 41.06 -4.84 1.23
C ASN A 220 40.07 -5.07 0.09
N LEU A 221 40.21 -6.17 -0.66
CA LEU A 221 39.22 -6.55 -1.67
C LEU A 221 37.84 -6.71 -1.05
N LYS A 222 37.73 -7.46 0.05
CA LYS A 222 36.45 -7.70 0.72
C LYS A 222 35.82 -6.40 1.21
N LEU A 223 36.62 -5.51 1.82
CA LEU A 223 36.16 -4.21 2.30
C LEU A 223 35.65 -3.34 1.15
N GLN A 224 36.41 -3.24 0.05
CA GLN A 224 36.01 -2.46 -1.13
C GLN A 224 34.70 -3.00 -1.75
N LEU A 225 34.60 -4.32 -1.94
CA LEU A 225 33.41 -4.94 -2.50
C LEU A 225 32.17 -4.70 -1.63
N GLU A 226 32.30 -4.90 -0.32
CA GLU A 226 31.21 -4.76 0.63
C GLU A 226 30.69 -3.31 0.71
N HIS A 227 31.58 -2.33 0.78
CA HIS A 227 31.18 -0.92 0.85
C HIS A 227 30.63 -0.43 -0.50
N ALA A 228 31.27 -0.77 -1.62
CA ALA A 228 30.80 -0.35 -2.94
C ALA A 228 29.41 -0.92 -3.27
N VAL A 229 29.20 -2.22 -3.03
CA VAL A 229 27.90 -2.86 -3.29
C VAL A 229 26.81 -2.32 -2.36
N PHE A 230 27.11 -2.09 -1.07
CA PHE A 230 26.13 -1.56 -0.13
C PHE A 230 25.68 -0.15 -0.52
N ARG A 231 26.61 0.75 -0.89
CA ARG A 231 26.27 2.12 -1.29
C ARG A 231 25.37 2.13 -2.53
N ALA A 232 25.72 1.33 -3.54
CA ALA A 232 24.91 1.20 -4.74
C ALA A 232 23.53 0.57 -4.43
N PHE A 233 23.49 -0.47 -3.59
CA PHE A 233 22.27 -1.17 -3.24
C PHE A 233 21.28 -0.30 -2.45
N SER A 234 21.77 0.35 -1.39
CA SER A 234 20.95 1.19 -0.50
C SER A 234 20.38 2.41 -1.22
N THR A 235 21.20 3.13 -2.00
CA THR A 235 20.72 4.26 -2.82
C THR A 235 19.78 3.83 -3.93
N SER A 236 19.98 2.64 -4.54
CA SER A 236 19.04 2.09 -5.53
C SER A 236 17.67 1.80 -4.90
N GLY A 237 17.65 1.12 -3.75
CA GLY A 237 16.40 0.87 -3.02
C GLY A 237 15.68 2.16 -2.61
N PHE A 238 16.44 3.17 -2.16
CA PHE A 238 15.91 4.45 -1.70
C PHE A 238 15.39 5.32 -2.85
N THR A 239 16.05 5.27 -4.01
CA THR A 239 15.69 6.11 -5.18
C THR A 239 14.56 5.47 -6.01
N LEU A 240 14.65 4.17 -6.28
CA LEU A 240 13.68 3.45 -7.12
C LEU A 240 12.43 2.98 -6.36
N TRP A 241 12.47 3.06 -5.03
CA TRP A 241 11.41 2.57 -4.14
C TRP A 241 11.11 1.09 -4.36
N THR A 242 12.16 0.31 -4.58
CA THR A 242 12.09 -1.14 -4.69
C THR A 242 12.15 -1.78 -3.30
N ARG A 243 11.51 -2.94 -3.15
CA ARG A 243 11.80 -3.80 -1.99
C ARG A 243 13.22 -4.34 -2.13
N ASN A 244 13.89 -4.69 -1.03
CA ASN A 244 15.24 -5.28 -1.08
C ASN A 244 15.31 -6.48 -2.05
N ALA A 245 14.29 -7.35 -2.01
CA ALA A 245 14.21 -8.48 -2.93
C ALA A 245 14.02 -8.08 -4.40
N GLU A 246 13.33 -6.97 -4.69
CA GLU A 246 13.19 -6.43 -6.05
C GLU A 246 14.53 -5.81 -6.51
N THR A 247 15.23 -5.08 -5.62
CA THR A 247 16.58 -4.53 -5.88
C THR A 247 17.57 -5.64 -6.24
N CYS A 248 17.55 -6.77 -5.52
CA CYS A 248 18.42 -7.92 -5.81
C CYS A 248 18.20 -8.56 -7.19
N GLN A 249 17.08 -8.28 -7.87
CA GLN A 249 16.74 -8.87 -9.16
C GLN A 249 17.10 -7.97 -10.35
N ILE A 250 17.61 -6.76 -10.13
CA ILE A 250 18.03 -5.85 -11.20
C ILE A 250 19.22 -6.47 -11.93
N GLN A 251 19.12 -6.55 -13.26
CA GLN A 251 20.17 -7.06 -14.15
C GLN A 251 20.70 -5.99 -15.08
N GLU A 252 21.80 -6.27 -15.77
CA GLU A 252 22.39 -5.30 -16.70
C GLU A 252 21.43 -4.90 -17.82
N ARG A 253 20.66 -5.85 -18.37
CA ARG A 253 19.63 -5.59 -19.39
C ARG A 253 18.56 -4.59 -18.97
N ASP A 254 18.41 -4.37 -17.67
CA ASP A 254 17.45 -3.43 -17.09
C ASP A 254 18.04 -2.01 -17.04
N ILE A 255 19.31 -1.81 -17.38
CA ILE A 255 20.01 -0.53 -17.29
C ILE A 255 20.43 -0.05 -18.68
N THR A 256 20.20 1.22 -18.96
CA THR A 256 20.75 1.91 -20.13
C THR A 256 21.56 3.11 -19.69
N GLU A 257 22.86 3.10 -20.00
CA GLU A 257 23.79 4.20 -19.69
C GLU A 257 23.83 5.24 -20.82
N ASN A 258 24.49 6.37 -20.55
CA ASN A 258 24.74 7.44 -21.52
C ASN A 258 23.46 8.01 -22.14
N CYS A 259 22.37 8.03 -21.39
CA CYS A 259 21.12 8.66 -21.79
C CYS A 259 21.22 10.17 -21.57
N PHE A 260 20.56 10.95 -22.44
CA PHE A 260 20.53 12.40 -22.35
C PHE A 260 19.09 12.90 -22.45
N GLY A 261 18.71 13.79 -21.54
CA GLY A 261 17.40 14.41 -21.55
C GLY A 261 17.17 15.26 -22.81
N PRO A 262 15.92 15.72 -23.04
CA PRO A 262 15.61 16.55 -24.19
C PRO A 262 16.39 17.88 -24.17
N PRO A 263 16.65 18.48 -25.35
CA PRO A 263 17.14 19.86 -25.45
C PRO A 263 16.21 20.84 -24.69
N PRO A 264 16.73 21.96 -24.16
CA PRO A 264 18.07 22.51 -24.34
C PRO A 264 19.14 21.99 -23.36
N HIS A 265 18.72 21.37 -22.24
CA HIS A 265 19.64 21.09 -21.13
C HIS A 265 20.46 19.80 -21.30
N ARG A 266 19.96 18.81 -22.06
CA ARG A 266 20.64 17.52 -22.33
C ARG A 266 21.28 16.91 -21.08
N ALA A 267 20.56 16.93 -19.95
CA ALA A 267 21.08 16.42 -18.70
C ALA A 267 21.35 14.91 -18.82
N PRO A 268 22.54 14.42 -18.45
CA PRO A 268 22.84 12.99 -18.48
C PRO A 268 22.03 12.24 -17.42
N TYR A 269 21.69 10.99 -17.72
CA TYR A 269 21.04 10.08 -16.78
C TYR A 269 21.33 8.62 -17.09
N ILE A 270 21.06 7.77 -16.11
CA ILE A 270 20.96 6.32 -16.28
C ILE A 270 19.47 5.97 -16.34
N ASN A 271 19.05 5.26 -17.37
CA ASN A 271 17.70 4.72 -17.44
C ASN A 271 17.67 3.35 -16.75
N VAL A 272 16.68 3.13 -15.89
CA VAL A 272 16.48 1.83 -15.21
C VAL A 272 15.07 1.33 -15.51
N PHE A 273 14.95 0.12 -16.02
CA PHE A 273 13.69 -0.55 -16.30
C PHE A 273 13.37 -1.58 -15.22
N LEU A 274 12.18 -1.51 -14.61
CA LEU A 274 11.77 -2.47 -13.58
C LEU A 274 10.72 -3.45 -14.12
N ASP A 275 11.18 -4.56 -14.70
CA ASP A 275 10.33 -5.59 -15.32
C ASP A 275 9.33 -6.22 -14.33
N ASN A 276 9.80 -6.59 -13.13
CA ASN A 276 9.04 -7.42 -12.18
C ASN A 276 8.45 -6.63 -10.99
N ARG A 277 7.86 -5.46 -11.24
CA ARG A 277 7.26 -4.67 -10.16
C ARG A 277 5.87 -5.19 -9.76
N LYS A 278 5.73 -5.63 -8.51
CA LYS A 278 4.50 -6.25 -7.95
C LYS A 278 3.20 -5.48 -8.23
N GLY A 279 3.23 -4.15 -8.20
CA GLY A 279 2.04 -3.30 -8.44
C GLY A 279 1.66 -3.18 -9.92
N TRP A 280 2.61 -3.36 -10.83
CA TRP A 280 2.40 -3.28 -12.28
C TRP A 280 2.10 -4.62 -12.93
N GLN A 281 2.41 -5.74 -12.28
CA GLN A 281 2.05 -7.09 -12.74
C GLN A 281 0.54 -7.26 -13.01
N LYS A 282 -0.31 -6.46 -12.37
CA LYS A 282 -1.77 -6.46 -12.57
C LYS A 282 -2.26 -5.55 -13.71
N LYS A 283 -1.39 -4.74 -14.33
CA LYS A 283 -1.73 -3.77 -15.39
C LYS A 283 -1.44 -4.28 -16.82
N GLN A 284 -1.27 -5.58 -17.04
CA GLN A 284 -1.14 -6.11 -18.40
C GLN A 284 -2.45 -5.95 -19.18
N GLY A 285 -2.52 -4.93 -20.05
CA GLY A 285 -3.68 -4.57 -20.87
C GLY A 285 -3.48 -3.27 -21.68
N TYR A 286 -4.40 -3.00 -22.62
CA TYR A 286 -4.37 -1.98 -23.70
C TYR A 286 -4.29 -0.50 -23.24
N GLU A 287 -4.08 -0.21 -21.96
CA GLU A 287 -4.07 1.14 -21.35
C GLU A 287 -2.79 1.49 -20.57
N ALA A 288 -1.72 0.68 -20.66
CA ALA A 288 -0.43 1.08 -20.10
C ALA A 288 0.30 2.02 -21.09
N PRO A 289 0.69 3.25 -20.70
CA PRO A 289 1.55 4.09 -21.54
C PRO A 289 2.86 3.36 -21.88
N SER A 290 3.37 3.59 -23.09
CA SER A 290 4.59 2.93 -23.62
C SER A 290 5.88 3.20 -22.82
N SER A 291 5.84 4.10 -21.83
CA SER A 291 6.93 4.42 -20.88
C SER A 291 6.78 3.75 -19.50
N SER A 292 5.88 2.78 -19.35
CA SER A 292 5.65 2.11 -18.06
C SER A 292 6.91 1.39 -17.55
N ASN A 293 7.27 1.66 -16.28
CA ASN A 293 8.39 1.06 -15.54
C ASN A 293 9.82 1.50 -15.90
N SER A 294 9.99 2.57 -16.68
CA SER A 294 11.31 3.17 -16.93
C SER A 294 11.55 4.37 -16.02
N TYR A 295 12.69 4.43 -15.35
CA TYR A 295 13.07 5.50 -14.42
C TYR A 295 14.32 6.21 -14.92
N GLU A 296 14.21 7.52 -15.10
CA GLU A 296 15.36 8.37 -15.45
C GLU A 296 16.07 8.79 -14.16
N ILE A 297 17.25 8.24 -13.94
CA ILE A 297 18.04 8.45 -12.73
C ILE A 297 19.15 9.46 -13.03
N HIS A 298 18.91 10.70 -12.62
CA HIS A 298 19.89 11.79 -12.71
C HIS A 298 20.81 11.81 -11.49
N ALA A 299 22.00 12.40 -11.66
CA ALA A 299 22.91 12.68 -10.55
C ALA A 299 22.27 13.64 -9.53
N GLN A 300 22.42 13.32 -8.24
CA GLN A 300 21.83 14.04 -7.11
C GLN A 300 22.92 14.78 -6.35
N THR A 301 23.48 15.82 -6.98
CA THR A 301 24.66 16.55 -6.46
C THR A 301 24.44 17.24 -5.13
N LYS A 302 23.20 17.62 -4.81
CA LYS A 302 22.84 18.23 -3.51
C LYS A 302 22.74 17.21 -2.38
N THR A 303 22.46 15.96 -2.69
CA THR A 303 22.22 14.87 -1.74
C THR A 303 23.05 13.64 -2.13
N PRO A 304 24.39 13.74 -2.06
CA PRO A 304 25.29 12.67 -2.52
C PRO A 304 25.12 11.34 -1.76
N HIS A 305 24.62 11.38 -0.52
CA HIS A 305 24.27 10.20 0.28
C HIS A 305 23.03 9.46 -0.24
N LEU A 306 22.25 10.06 -1.13
CA LEU A 306 21.10 9.45 -1.81
C LEU A 306 21.37 9.18 -3.30
N ASP A 307 22.54 9.56 -3.81
CA ASP A 307 22.84 9.58 -5.25
C ASP A 307 23.09 8.17 -5.82
N MET A 308 22.02 7.53 -6.25
CA MET A 308 22.08 6.24 -6.97
C MET A 308 23.00 6.30 -8.19
N HIS A 309 22.98 7.38 -8.97
CA HIS A 309 23.80 7.49 -10.18
C HIS A 309 25.30 7.44 -9.83
N LYS A 310 25.73 8.22 -8.82
CA LYS A 310 27.11 8.20 -8.31
C LYS A 310 27.52 6.79 -7.89
N HIS A 311 26.75 6.17 -6.99
CA HIS A 311 27.16 4.93 -6.33
C HIS A 311 27.06 3.70 -7.24
N VAL A 312 26.06 3.63 -8.12
CA VAL A 312 25.98 2.57 -9.14
C VAL A 312 27.14 2.65 -10.12
N THR A 313 27.50 3.86 -10.57
CA THR A 313 28.65 4.05 -11.46
C THR A 313 29.96 3.62 -10.79
N ALA A 314 30.15 3.98 -9.52
CA ALA A 314 31.32 3.57 -8.74
C ALA A 314 31.38 2.05 -8.56
N TRP A 315 30.25 1.42 -8.22
CA TRP A 315 30.15 -0.04 -8.10
C TRP A 315 30.47 -0.74 -9.43
N ARG A 316 29.96 -0.25 -10.56
CA ARG A 316 30.24 -0.80 -11.89
C ARG A 316 31.73 -0.77 -12.23
N ALA A 317 32.42 0.31 -11.88
CA ALA A 317 33.87 0.41 -12.07
C ALA A 317 34.64 -0.62 -11.22
N VAL A 318 34.25 -0.82 -9.96
CA VAL A 318 34.80 -1.86 -9.08
C VAL A 318 34.55 -3.24 -9.66
N TYR A 319 33.31 -3.54 -10.06
CA TYR A 319 32.93 -4.81 -10.67
C TYR A 319 33.77 -5.12 -11.92
N LYS A 320 33.87 -4.17 -12.86
CA LYS A 320 34.64 -4.32 -14.11
C LYS A 320 36.10 -4.64 -13.82
N ARG A 321 36.69 -3.96 -12.83
CA ARG A 321 38.08 -4.18 -12.42
C ARG A 321 38.31 -5.58 -11.87
N GLU A 322 37.42 -6.08 -11.01
CA GLU A 322 37.59 -7.38 -10.35
C GLU A 322 37.23 -8.57 -11.24
N ILE A 323 36.22 -8.43 -12.10
CA ILE A 323 35.83 -9.48 -13.05
C ILE A 323 36.73 -9.47 -14.30
N GLY A 324 37.30 -8.33 -14.67
CA GLY A 324 38.13 -8.17 -15.88
C GLY A 324 37.34 -8.09 -17.19
N ARG A 325 36.00 -7.95 -17.12
CA ARG A 325 35.12 -7.68 -18.26
C ARG A 325 33.99 -6.73 -17.87
N ASP A 326 33.37 -6.11 -18.87
CA ASP A 326 32.12 -5.37 -18.72
C ASP A 326 30.95 -6.29 -18.34
N PHE A 327 29.86 -5.72 -17.82
CA PHE A 327 28.63 -6.46 -17.54
C PHE A 327 28.03 -7.07 -18.82
N GLU A 328 27.50 -8.28 -18.69
CA GLU A 328 26.68 -8.93 -19.72
C GLU A 328 25.21 -8.76 -19.37
N ASP A 329 24.31 -8.74 -20.35
CA ASP A 329 22.86 -8.49 -20.19
C ASP A 329 22.19 -9.26 -19.04
N ASP A 330 22.58 -10.52 -18.80
CA ASP A 330 22.04 -11.41 -17.76
C ASP A 330 22.85 -11.42 -16.45
N ASP A 331 23.90 -10.60 -16.34
CA ASP A 331 24.57 -10.35 -15.06
C ASP A 331 23.63 -9.58 -14.12
N TYR A 332 23.62 -9.98 -12.85
CA TYR A 332 22.93 -9.23 -11.80
C TYR A 332 23.76 -8.01 -11.41
N LEU A 333 23.10 -6.85 -11.31
CA LEU A 333 23.74 -5.63 -10.81
C LEU A 333 24.24 -5.82 -9.37
N PHE A 334 23.48 -6.57 -8.57
CA PHE A 334 23.85 -6.94 -7.20
C PHE A 334 24.04 -8.46 -7.11
N PRO A 335 25.19 -8.99 -7.56
CA PRO A 335 25.45 -10.41 -7.58
C PRO A 335 25.77 -10.95 -6.18
N TYR A 336 25.71 -12.27 -6.04
CA TYR A 336 26.24 -12.95 -4.87
C TYR A 336 27.77 -12.81 -4.83
N ILE A 337 28.28 -12.34 -3.69
CA ILE A 337 29.72 -12.23 -3.42
C ILE A 337 30.06 -13.26 -2.34
N SER A 338 31.00 -14.14 -2.61
CA SER A 338 31.44 -15.14 -1.62
C SER A 338 32.22 -14.48 -0.48
N PRO A 339 32.34 -15.14 0.69
CA PRO A 339 33.16 -14.65 1.79
C PRO A 339 34.63 -14.38 1.41
N ASN A 340 35.12 -15.03 0.34
CA ASN A 340 36.48 -14.90 -0.16
C ASN A 340 36.66 -13.70 -1.12
N GLY A 341 35.59 -12.96 -1.44
CA GLY A 341 35.61 -11.85 -2.39
C GLY A 341 35.38 -12.25 -3.85
N THR A 342 34.96 -13.50 -4.12
CA THR A 342 34.64 -13.93 -5.48
C THR A 342 33.23 -13.47 -5.85
N ILE A 343 33.10 -12.71 -6.92
CA ILE A 343 31.83 -12.26 -7.47
C ILE A 343 31.24 -13.38 -8.36
N PHE A 344 29.95 -13.69 -8.20
CA PHE A 344 29.21 -14.64 -9.04
C PHE A 344 28.15 -13.90 -9.86
N PRO A 345 28.49 -13.38 -11.06
CA PRO A 345 27.62 -12.48 -11.83
C PRO A 345 26.22 -13.00 -12.14
N LYS A 346 26.10 -14.31 -12.41
CA LYS A 346 24.84 -14.97 -12.79
C LYS A 346 23.99 -15.43 -11.61
N LYS A 347 24.38 -15.09 -10.38
CA LYS A 347 23.65 -15.47 -9.16
C LYS A 347 23.27 -14.19 -8.41
N PRO A 348 21.98 -13.94 -8.14
CA PRO A 348 21.59 -12.74 -7.40
C PRO A 348 22.00 -12.85 -5.93
N MET A 349 22.23 -11.70 -5.30
CA MET A 349 22.32 -11.60 -3.85
C MET A 349 21.00 -12.06 -3.22
N THR A 350 21.06 -12.92 -2.18
CA THR A 350 19.83 -13.37 -1.52
C THR A 350 19.29 -12.32 -0.56
N HIS A 351 18.01 -12.45 -0.22
CA HIS A 351 17.36 -11.60 0.75
C HIS A 351 18.08 -11.60 2.11
N GLU A 352 18.52 -12.78 2.56
CA GLU A 352 19.23 -12.95 3.83
C GLU A 352 20.59 -12.25 3.80
N THR A 353 21.31 -12.31 2.66
CA THR A 353 22.59 -11.59 2.50
C THR A 353 22.37 -10.08 2.51
N ALA A 354 21.34 -9.58 1.83
CA ALA A 354 21.01 -8.15 1.82
C ALA A 354 20.59 -7.65 3.22
N GLN A 355 19.83 -8.45 3.98
CA GLN A 355 19.45 -8.11 5.35
C GLN A 355 20.67 -8.13 6.28
N ALA A 356 21.51 -9.16 6.22
CA ALA A 356 22.73 -9.22 7.04
C ALA A 356 23.69 -8.06 6.75
N MET A 357 23.78 -7.63 5.49
CA MET A 357 24.55 -6.45 5.10
C MET A 357 23.94 -5.17 5.70
N LEU A 358 22.62 -5.02 5.64
CA LEU A 358 21.92 -3.89 6.26
C LEU A 358 22.16 -3.85 7.77
N ASP A 359 21.97 -4.97 8.47
CA ASP A 359 22.12 -5.08 9.92
C ASP A 359 23.56 -4.71 10.34
N LYS A 360 24.57 -5.22 9.63
CA LYS A 360 25.98 -4.88 9.89
C LYS A 360 26.23 -3.37 9.78
N PHE A 361 25.74 -2.76 8.71
CA PHE A 361 25.96 -1.33 8.47
C PHE A 361 25.22 -0.48 9.51
N THR A 362 24.02 -0.87 9.91
CA THR A 362 23.22 -0.17 10.93
C THR A 362 23.84 -0.30 12.32
N ASP A 363 24.35 -1.48 12.66
CA ASP A 363 25.05 -1.74 13.92
C ASP A 363 26.31 -0.89 14.02
N ALA A 364 27.07 -0.78 12.93
CA ALA A 364 28.31 -0.01 12.89
C ALA A 364 28.11 1.49 13.17
N VAL A 365 26.95 2.05 12.79
CA VAL A 365 26.59 3.45 13.08
C VAL A 365 25.71 3.63 14.32
N GLY A 366 25.41 2.54 15.05
CA GLY A 366 24.58 2.57 16.24
C GLY A 366 23.12 2.96 15.99
N LEU A 367 22.55 2.56 14.84
CA LEU A 367 21.13 2.81 14.54
C LEU A 367 20.24 1.76 15.21
N ASP A 368 19.59 2.15 16.31
CA ASP A 368 18.58 1.34 17.00
C ASP A 368 17.20 1.45 16.31
N LYS A 369 17.09 0.86 15.11
CA LYS A 369 15.85 0.84 14.32
C LYS A 369 15.55 -0.54 13.76
N CYS A 370 14.28 -0.95 13.76
CA CYS A 370 13.86 -2.21 13.14
C CYS A 370 13.73 -2.06 11.61
N LEU A 371 14.86 -2.09 10.91
CA LEU A 371 14.92 -1.97 9.45
C LEU A 371 14.82 -3.35 8.78
N SER A 372 14.06 -3.44 7.69
CA SER A 372 13.94 -4.67 6.91
C SER A 372 13.64 -4.38 5.43
N THR A 373 13.16 -5.38 4.68
CA THR A 373 12.89 -5.34 3.22
C THR A 373 12.22 -4.11 2.61
N HIS A 374 11.54 -3.29 3.41
CA HIS A 374 10.78 -2.13 2.94
C HIS A 374 11.36 -0.80 3.44
N CYS A 375 12.45 -0.79 4.21
CA CYS A 375 12.97 0.42 4.84
C CYS A 375 13.34 1.49 3.81
N PHE A 376 14.14 1.15 2.79
CA PHE A 376 14.56 2.07 1.75
C PHE A 376 13.39 2.59 0.91
N ARG A 377 12.47 1.69 0.51
CA ARG A 377 11.24 2.06 -0.20
C ARG A 377 10.39 3.06 0.59
N ARG A 378 10.23 2.84 1.89
CA ARG A 378 9.48 3.74 2.78
C ARG A 378 10.19 5.07 2.95
N GLY A 379 11.49 5.01 3.24
CA GLY A 379 12.37 6.15 3.39
C GLY A 379 12.33 7.09 2.20
N GLY A 380 12.57 6.56 1.01
CA GLY A 380 12.54 7.34 -0.22
C GLY A 380 11.19 7.96 -0.53
N ALA A 381 10.10 7.21 -0.30
CA ALA A 381 8.74 7.70 -0.52
C ALA A 381 8.39 8.84 0.44
N GLN A 382 8.71 8.68 1.74
CA GLN A 382 8.50 9.72 2.74
C GLN A 382 9.40 10.93 2.50
N TYR A 383 10.65 10.71 2.11
CA TYR A 383 11.57 11.78 1.76
C TYR A 383 11.00 12.64 0.63
N ARG A 384 10.70 12.05 -0.53
CA ARG A 384 10.15 12.82 -1.66
C ARG A 384 8.78 13.41 -1.37
N PHE A 385 7.97 12.81 -0.51
CA PHE A 385 6.65 13.34 -0.20
C PHE A 385 6.68 14.48 0.84
N MET A 386 7.54 14.37 1.87
CA MET A 386 7.46 15.22 3.07
C MET A 386 8.77 15.92 3.42
N PHE A 387 9.91 15.24 3.33
CA PHE A 387 11.15 15.73 3.93
C PHE A 387 12.12 16.39 2.94
N ALA A 388 11.92 16.19 1.64
CA ALA A 388 12.74 16.81 0.62
C ALA A 388 12.63 18.35 0.68
N PRO A 389 13.68 19.08 0.26
CA PRO A 389 13.65 20.53 0.21
C PRO A 389 12.51 21.09 -0.66
N PHE A 390 12.19 22.36 -0.42
CA PHE A 390 11.22 23.12 -1.22
C PHE A 390 11.52 23.01 -2.72
N GLY A 391 10.47 22.73 -3.51
CA GLY A 391 10.59 22.54 -4.97
C GLY A 391 11.09 21.15 -5.40
N GLU A 392 11.56 20.31 -4.47
CA GLU A 392 12.03 18.95 -4.76
C GLU A 392 11.09 17.85 -4.23
N ARG A 393 10.03 18.25 -3.51
CA ARG A 393 8.94 17.38 -3.07
C ARG A 393 8.02 17.00 -4.23
N TRP A 394 7.51 15.79 -4.20
CA TRP A 394 6.70 15.21 -5.27
C TRP A 394 5.22 15.22 -4.91
N SER A 395 4.39 15.52 -5.90
CA SER A 395 2.93 15.43 -5.77
C SER A 395 2.49 13.97 -5.61
N LEU A 396 1.31 13.74 -5.02
CA LEU A 396 0.74 12.40 -4.88
C LEU A 396 0.62 11.65 -6.22
N VAL A 397 0.45 12.36 -7.33
CA VAL A 397 0.42 11.77 -8.68
C VAL A 397 1.78 11.17 -9.03
N ILE A 398 2.86 11.91 -8.80
CA ILE A 398 4.23 11.43 -9.04
C ILE A 398 4.55 10.30 -8.07
N ILE A 399 4.23 10.44 -6.77
CA ILE A 399 4.42 9.37 -5.78
C ILE A 399 3.71 8.09 -6.26
N ARG A 400 2.43 8.18 -6.63
CA ARG A 400 1.63 7.02 -7.07
C ARG A 400 2.25 6.31 -8.27
N TRP A 401 2.69 7.08 -9.27
CA TRP A 401 3.33 6.54 -10.46
C TRP A 401 4.71 5.94 -10.13
N TRP A 402 5.56 6.69 -9.42
CA TRP A 402 6.94 6.32 -9.11
C TRP A 402 7.05 5.12 -8.18
N GLY A 403 6.10 4.91 -7.26
CA GLY A 403 6.06 3.69 -6.45
C GLY A 403 5.25 2.55 -7.04
N GLY A 404 4.64 2.77 -8.20
CA GLY A 404 3.95 1.74 -8.97
C GLY A 404 2.68 1.23 -8.31
N TRP A 405 1.91 2.12 -7.69
CA TRP A 405 0.64 1.80 -7.05
C TRP A 405 -0.48 1.64 -8.10
N ALA A 406 -1.28 0.58 -7.98
CA ALA A 406 -2.31 0.26 -8.96
C ALA A 406 -3.52 1.22 -8.89
N GLU A 407 -4.30 1.29 -9.98
CA GLU A 407 -5.44 2.22 -10.06
C GLU A 407 -6.60 1.90 -9.09
N GLY A 408 -6.61 0.69 -8.51
CA GLY A 408 -7.58 0.26 -7.50
C GLY A 408 -7.03 0.08 -6.08
N GLU A 409 -5.76 0.38 -5.81
CA GLU A 409 -5.27 0.42 -4.42
C GLU A 409 -5.86 1.64 -3.70
N HIS A 410 -6.48 1.42 -2.54
CA HIS A 410 -7.18 2.46 -1.81
C HIS A 410 -6.18 3.56 -1.40
N VAL A 411 -6.51 4.82 -1.71
CA VAL A 411 -5.67 6.00 -1.38
C VAL A 411 -5.32 6.00 0.11
N ASP A 412 -6.24 5.56 0.98
CA ASP A 412 -5.99 5.44 2.42
C ASP A 412 -4.82 4.50 2.76
N THR A 413 -4.54 3.49 1.94
CA THR A 413 -3.40 2.59 2.19
C THR A 413 -2.09 3.29 1.85
N LEU A 414 -2.05 4.09 0.77
CA LEU A 414 -0.90 4.92 0.43
C LEU A 414 -0.71 6.04 1.47
N MET A 415 -1.78 6.72 1.85
CA MET A 415 -1.74 7.76 2.87
C MET A 415 -1.31 7.20 4.22
N ARG A 416 -1.83 6.05 4.65
CA ARG A 416 -1.34 5.38 5.86
C ARG A 416 0.13 4.99 5.72
N TYR A 417 0.56 4.50 4.56
CA TYR A 417 1.98 4.16 4.32
C TYR A 417 2.91 5.37 4.41
N LEU A 418 2.46 6.55 3.99
CA LEU A 418 3.21 7.80 4.07
C LEU A 418 3.13 8.43 5.48
N LEU A 419 1.95 8.39 6.12
CA LEU A 419 1.61 9.10 7.36
C LEU A 419 1.69 8.27 8.65
N ASP A 420 1.80 6.93 8.62
CA ASP A 420 1.85 6.09 9.85
C ASP A 420 2.96 6.52 10.82
N SER A 421 4.01 7.18 10.30
CA SER A 421 5.12 7.72 11.10
C SER A 421 4.83 9.09 11.74
N LEU A 422 3.78 9.81 11.32
CA LEU A 422 3.43 11.14 11.83
C LEU A 422 2.55 11.11 13.08
N GLN A 423 1.80 10.04 13.30
CA GLN A 423 0.93 9.93 14.49
C GLN A 423 1.70 10.02 15.82
N SER A 424 3.01 9.76 15.83
CA SER A 424 3.87 9.96 17.00
C SER A 424 4.34 11.40 17.21
N TYR A 425 4.21 12.27 16.20
CA TYR A 425 4.63 13.68 16.24
C TYR A 425 3.46 14.65 16.48
N GLU A 426 2.21 14.19 16.30
CA GLU A 426 0.99 14.98 16.51
C GLU A 426 0.57 15.00 17.99
N ILE A 427 1.43 15.54 18.86
CA ILE A 427 1.10 15.78 20.28
C ILE A 427 1.09 17.28 20.52
N GLY A 428 0.08 17.97 19.98
CA GLY A 428 -0.17 19.39 20.24
C GLY A 428 -0.82 20.10 19.05
N HIS A 429 -2.10 20.44 19.18
CA HIS A 429 -2.84 21.29 18.23
C HIS A 429 -3.53 22.47 18.94
N GLY A 430 -3.06 22.83 20.14
CA GLY A 430 -3.70 23.85 20.99
C GLY A 430 -3.65 25.27 20.41
N ASP A 431 -2.77 25.48 19.44
CA ASP A 431 -2.55 26.72 18.69
C ASP A 431 -3.25 26.72 17.32
N ALA A 432 -4.06 25.69 16.98
CA ALA A 432 -4.65 25.54 15.65
C ALA A 432 -5.58 26.70 15.22
N LEU A 433 -6.00 27.54 16.17
CA LEU A 433 -6.85 28.71 15.96
C LEU A 433 -6.09 30.06 16.07
N ASP A 434 -4.76 30.05 16.14
CA ASP A 434 -3.96 31.28 16.12
C ASP A 434 -4.20 32.07 14.81
N PRO A 435 -4.63 33.35 14.87
CA PRO A 435 -4.83 34.20 13.69
C PRO A 435 -3.58 34.44 12.84
N HIS A 436 -2.38 34.21 13.40
CA HIS A 436 -1.09 34.38 12.72
C HIS A 436 -0.47 33.06 12.29
N ARG A 437 -1.29 32.02 12.11
CA ARG A 437 -0.86 30.73 11.60
C ARG A 437 -0.22 30.86 10.21
N THR A 438 0.91 30.18 10.01
CA THR A 438 1.41 29.80 8.69
C THR A 438 0.32 28.98 8.00
N ARG A 439 -0.35 29.54 6.98
CA ARG A 439 -1.61 29.06 6.37
C ARG A 439 -1.55 27.62 5.79
N PRO A 440 -1.85 26.58 6.59
CA PRO A 440 -1.64 25.18 6.18
C PRO A 440 -2.75 24.68 5.24
N ASP A 441 -3.80 25.48 5.07
CA ASP A 441 -4.96 25.24 4.21
C ASP A 441 -4.66 25.45 2.72
N ILE A 442 -3.52 26.06 2.38
CA ILE A 442 -3.08 26.33 1.00
C ILE A 442 -1.88 25.47 0.59
N SER A 443 -0.99 25.15 1.54
CA SER A 443 0.13 24.23 1.37
C SER A 443 0.41 23.51 2.69
N PHE A 444 0.92 22.27 2.65
CA PHE A 444 1.30 21.53 3.86
C PHE A 444 2.26 22.38 4.73
N MET A 445 1.94 22.55 6.02
CA MET A 445 2.65 23.40 7.00
C MET A 445 2.71 24.92 6.70
N GLY A 446 1.89 25.45 5.78
CA GLY A 446 1.76 26.90 5.55
C GLY A 446 2.93 27.60 4.87
N GLU A 447 3.72 26.80 4.18
CA GLU A 447 4.94 27.17 3.47
C GLU A 447 4.74 28.15 2.30
N HIS A 448 3.53 28.25 1.74
CA HIS A 448 3.15 29.26 0.75
C HIS A 448 3.50 30.68 1.23
N SER A 449 3.43 30.96 2.54
CA SER A 449 3.73 32.27 3.12
C SER A 449 5.20 32.69 3.04
N LEU A 450 6.15 31.75 2.88
CA LEU A 450 7.60 32.05 2.87
C LEU A 450 8.15 32.35 1.47
N LEU A 451 7.45 31.92 0.42
CA LEU A 451 7.85 32.11 -0.98
C LEU A 451 7.01 33.18 -1.70
N GLN A 452 6.05 33.78 -1.00
CA GLN A 452 5.30 34.92 -1.53
C GLN A 452 6.22 36.15 -1.57
N PRO A 453 6.23 36.93 -2.68
CA PRO A 453 6.73 38.29 -2.63
C PRO A 453 6.01 39.03 -1.51
N ALA A 454 6.75 39.79 -0.69
CA ALA A 454 6.15 40.62 0.35
C ALA A 454 5.04 41.47 -0.27
N THR A 455 3.83 41.35 0.26
CA THR A 455 2.70 42.12 -0.25
C THR A 455 2.94 43.60 0.00
N THR A 456 2.34 44.47 -0.81
CA THR A 456 2.47 45.93 -0.63
C THR A 456 1.97 46.38 0.75
N GLY A 457 1.05 45.65 1.37
CA GLY A 457 0.59 45.87 2.74
C GLY A 457 1.67 45.52 3.78
N GLU A 458 2.26 44.33 3.69
CA GLU A 458 3.34 43.89 4.59
C GLU A 458 4.58 44.80 4.47
N PHE A 459 4.92 45.25 3.26
CA PHE A 459 6.00 46.21 3.05
C PHE A 459 5.69 47.57 3.66
N ARG A 460 4.45 48.07 3.54
CA ARG A 460 4.03 49.32 4.21
C ARG A 460 4.08 49.18 5.71
N ASP A 461 3.58 48.07 6.27
CA ASP A 461 3.62 47.83 7.72
C ASP A 461 5.04 47.73 8.25
N TRP A 462 5.92 47.03 7.52
CA TRP A 462 7.35 47.00 7.84
C TRP A 462 7.97 48.40 7.77
N ALA A 463 7.71 49.15 6.70
CA ALA A 463 8.22 50.51 6.54
C ALA A 463 7.70 51.46 7.64
N THR A 464 6.42 51.36 8.02
CA THR A 464 5.84 52.16 9.10
C THR A 464 6.44 51.79 10.45
N LYS A 465 6.64 50.49 10.74
CA LYS A 465 7.29 50.05 11.98
C LYS A 465 8.76 50.45 12.05
N LEU A 466 9.46 50.40 10.91
CA LEU A 466 10.84 50.86 10.80
C LEU A 466 10.94 52.37 11.04
N SER A 467 10.07 53.16 10.41
CA SER A 467 10.00 54.62 10.61
C SER A 467 9.66 54.98 12.07
N GLN A 468 8.71 54.28 12.70
CA GLN A 468 8.37 54.48 14.11
C GLN A 468 9.51 54.09 15.06
N GLN A 469 10.28 53.04 14.75
CA GLN A 469 11.49 52.72 15.51
C GLN A 469 12.57 53.77 15.32
N LEU A 470 12.76 54.28 14.10
CA LEU A 470 13.74 55.32 13.80
C LEU A 470 13.39 56.63 14.53
N GLU A 471 12.11 57.03 14.55
CA GLU A 471 11.63 58.16 15.33
C GLU A 471 11.83 57.95 16.83
N LYS A 472 11.53 56.74 17.36
CA LYS A 472 11.78 56.42 18.77
C LYS A 472 13.27 56.50 19.12
N MET A 473 14.16 56.06 18.23
CA MET A 473 15.61 56.17 18.43
C MET A 473 16.10 57.61 18.35
N GLN A 474 15.54 58.44 17.46
CA GLN A 474 15.86 59.86 17.36
C GLN A 474 15.35 60.68 18.56
N LEU A 475 14.14 60.40 19.05
CA LEU A 475 13.62 61.02 20.27
C LEU A 475 14.40 60.58 21.52
N ALA A 476 14.87 59.33 21.58
CA ALA A 476 15.73 58.86 22.68
C ALA A 476 17.12 59.51 22.66
N ALA A 477 17.65 59.85 21.48
CA ALA A 477 18.94 60.54 21.33
C ALA A 477 18.87 62.06 21.59
N ALA A 478 17.66 62.66 21.55
CA ALA A 478 17.44 64.09 21.77
C ALA A 478 17.04 64.46 23.21
N ALA A 479 16.93 63.49 24.13
CA ALA A 479 16.60 63.76 25.52
C ALA A 479 17.86 64.17 26.32
N PRO A 480 17.82 65.27 27.10
CA PRO A 480 18.93 65.64 27.99
C PRO A 480 19.06 64.64 29.16
N PRO A 481 20.26 64.47 29.75
CA PRO A 481 20.46 63.48 30.80
C PRO A 481 19.73 63.90 32.08
N ALA A 482 18.77 63.08 32.53
CA ALA A 482 18.10 63.27 33.82
C ALA A 482 18.85 62.52 34.94
N PRO A 483 18.87 63.06 36.18
CA PRO A 483 19.60 62.53 37.33
C PRO A 483 18.90 61.30 37.95
N PRO A 484 19.55 60.57 38.89
CA PRO A 484 19.14 59.22 39.26
C PRO A 484 18.07 59.20 40.37
N VAL A 485 17.53 57.98 40.62
CA VAL A 485 16.75 57.51 41.81
C VAL A 485 15.22 57.68 41.64
N GLN A 486 14.28 56.74 41.89
CA GLN A 486 14.15 55.46 42.64
C GLN A 486 12.94 54.64 42.06
N GLN A 487 12.92 53.31 42.23
CA GLN A 487 11.78 52.39 41.96
C GLN A 487 11.04 52.02 43.28
N PRO A 488 9.92 51.23 43.34
CA PRO A 488 8.70 51.00 42.50
C PRO A 488 7.42 50.98 43.45
N PRO A 489 6.29 50.20 43.30
CA PRO A 489 5.70 49.38 42.22
C PRO A 489 4.14 49.42 42.04
N PHE A 490 3.65 48.69 41.01
CA PHE A 490 2.32 48.05 40.77
C PHE A 490 0.99 48.85 40.74
N ALA A 491 0.25 48.71 39.62
CA ALA A 491 -1.17 48.34 39.63
C ALA A 491 -1.62 47.76 38.27
N PHE A 492 -2.26 46.58 38.31
CA PHE A 492 -3.01 45.96 37.23
C PHE A 492 -4.41 46.58 37.13
N THR A 493 -4.93 46.81 35.91
CA THR A 493 -6.38 46.85 35.68
C THR A 493 -6.75 46.44 34.26
N GLN A 494 -7.81 45.64 34.15
CA GLN A 494 -8.35 44.97 32.96
C GLN A 494 -9.35 45.85 32.16
N GLN A 495 -9.43 45.60 30.84
CA GLN A 495 -10.53 45.63 29.82
C GLN A 495 -11.85 46.42 30.05
N PRO A 496 -12.60 46.90 29.01
CA PRO A 496 -13.13 46.09 27.86
C PRO A 496 -13.37 46.78 26.48
N SER A 497 -13.75 45.96 25.46
CA SER A 497 -14.31 46.27 24.10
C SER A 497 -15.71 46.97 24.16
N PRO A 498 -16.37 47.52 23.08
CA PRO A 498 -16.49 47.01 21.68
C PRO A 498 -16.73 48.02 20.51
N GLY A 499 -16.81 47.53 19.25
CA GLY A 499 -17.54 48.19 18.14
C GLY A 499 -17.07 47.91 16.69
N PRO A 500 -17.93 47.42 15.76
CA PRO A 500 -17.72 47.33 14.29
C PRO A 500 -18.69 48.29 13.51
N PRO A 501 -18.88 48.23 12.17
CA PRO A 501 -17.99 48.08 10.98
C PRO A 501 -18.25 49.16 9.87
N ALA A 502 -17.47 49.22 8.77
CA ALA A 502 -17.84 49.91 7.52
C ALA A 502 -17.04 49.39 6.27
N PRO A 503 -17.50 49.62 5.01
CA PRO A 503 -17.60 48.60 3.94
C PRO A 503 -16.51 48.61 2.84
N PRO A 504 -16.51 47.64 1.89
CA PRO A 504 -15.37 47.35 1.00
C PRO A 504 -15.58 47.73 -0.48
N GLN A 505 -14.48 47.99 -1.22
CA GLN A 505 -14.33 47.84 -2.69
C GLN A 505 -12.83 47.82 -3.08
N PRO A 506 -12.43 47.35 -4.28
CA PRO A 506 -12.43 45.95 -4.72
C PRO A 506 -11.02 45.49 -5.15
N SER A 507 -10.59 44.30 -4.70
CA SER A 507 -9.37 43.66 -5.20
C SER A 507 -9.70 42.56 -6.21
N GLN A 508 -8.90 42.52 -7.27
CA GLN A 508 -8.96 41.54 -8.35
C GLN A 508 -8.82 40.12 -7.79
N ARG A 509 -9.85 39.30 -7.98
CA ARG A 509 -9.89 37.89 -7.61
C ARG A 509 -9.50 37.01 -8.80
N ASN A 510 -8.59 36.07 -8.55
CA ASN A 510 -8.53 34.79 -9.26
C ASN A 510 -9.92 34.11 -9.25
N PRO A 511 -10.27 33.30 -10.27
CA PRO A 511 -11.65 32.92 -10.53
C PRO A 511 -12.27 32.18 -9.34
N PRO A 512 -13.51 32.54 -8.95
CA PRO A 512 -14.20 31.90 -7.84
C PRO A 512 -14.51 30.45 -8.18
N PHE A 513 -14.60 29.61 -7.15
CA PHE A 513 -15.37 28.37 -7.23
C PHE A 513 -16.75 28.72 -7.79
N THR A 514 -17.04 28.31 -9.02
CA THR A 514 -18.35 28.54 -9.67
C THR A 514 -19.37 27.68 -8.94
N ARG A 515 -19.93 28.17 -7.83
CA ARG A 515 -21.09 27.55 -7.21
C ARG A 515 -22.28 27.92 -8.08
N TYR A 516 -22.75 26.95 -8.85
CA TYR A 516 -24.02 27.05 -9.57
C TYR A 516 -25.15 26.90 -8.54
N PRO A 517 -25.86 27.99 -8.16
CA PRO A 517 -26.87 27.94 -7.10
C PRO A 517 -28.01 26.98 -7.43
N ASP A 518 -28.27 26.78 -8.72
CA ASP A 518 -29.31 25.92 -9.26
C ASP A 518 -28.88 24.45 -9.43
N ALA A 519 -27.60 24.12 -9.27
CA ALA A 519 -27.08 22.77 -9.38
C ALA A 519 -27.14 22.03 -8.03
N ARG A 520 -28.35 21.74 -7.56
CA ARG A 520 -28.59 20.97 -6.33
C ARG A 520 -29.40 19.71 -6.63
N ILE A 521 -28.91 18.56 -6.16
CA ILE A 521 -29.63 17.29 -6.28
C ILE A 521 -30.20 16.91 -4.90
N PRO A 522 -31.53 16.86 -4.72
CA PRO A 522 -32.13 16.58 -3.41
C PRO A 522 -31.93 15.11 -3.01
N ASP A 523 -31.72 14.89 -1.71
CA ASP A 523 -31.61 13.53 -1.16
C ASP A 523 -32.96 12.80 -1.24
N VAL A 524 -32.90 11.51 -1.62
CA VAL A 524 -34.11 10.70 -1.76
C VAL A 524 -34.41 9.99 -0.44
N LYS A 525 -35.62 10.19 0.09
CA LYS A 525 -36.10 9.50 1.30
C LYS A 525 -36.09 7.97 1.10
N ARG A 526 -35.57 7.26 2.10
CA ARG A 526 -35.51 5.79 2.13
C ARG A 526 -36.92 5.18 2.30
N GLY A 527 -37.12 3.97 1.80
CA GLY A 527 -38.38 3.23 1.90
C GLY A 527 -38.93 2.81 0.54
N THR A 528 -40.06 2.09 0.54
CA THR A 528 -40.73 1.56 -0.65
C THR A 528 -40.89 2.60 -1.76
N GLY A 529 -40.63 2.22 -3.01
CA GLY A 529 -40.68 3.10 -4.18
C GLY A 529 -39.51 4.10 -4.29
N VAL A 530 -38.38 3.87 -3.60
CA VAL A 530 -37.19 4.76 -3.68
C VAL A 530 -36.66 4.90 -5.11
N TRP A 531 -36.72 3.83 -5.90
CA TRP A 531 -36.27 3.82 -7.29
C TRP A 531 -37.14 4.70 -8.18
N LYS A 532 -38.47 4.71 -7.98
CA LYS A 532 -39.40 5.61 -8.69
C LYS A 532 -39.10 7.08 -8.39
N ARG A 533 -38.77 7.42 -7.14
CA ARG A 533 -38.37 8.79 -6.76
C ARG A 533 -37.05 9.21 -7.42
N VAL A 534 -36.11 8.28 -7.56
CA VAL A 534 -34.85 8.51 -8.28
C VAL A 534 -35.09 8.74 -9.77
N LEU A 535 -35.94 7.93 -10.41
CA LEU A 535 -36.30 8.12 -11.82
C LEU A 535 -37.08 9.41 -12.03
N ASN A 536 -37.94 9.79 -11.09
CA ASN A 536 -38.68 11.05 -11.15
C ASN A 536 -37.72 12.26 -11.17
N GLN A 537 -36.69 12.28 -10.31
CA GLN A 537 -35.64 13.31 -10.36
C GLN A 537 -34.85 13.32 -11.68
N TRP A 538 -34.78 12.19 -12.39
CA TRP A 538 -34.10 12.10 -13.68
C TRP A 538 -34.93 12.72 -14.82
N TYR A 539 -36.23 12.43 -14.86
CA TYR A 539 -37.11 12.83 -15.96
C TYR A 539 -37.87 14.13 -15.74
N HIS A 540 -38.07 14.56 -14.49
CA HIS A 540 -38.92 15.69 -14.13
C HIS A 540 -38.18 16.67 -13.21
N ALA A 541 -38.47 17.96 -13.39
CA ALA A 541 -38.13 18.97 -12.40
C ALA A 541 -39.06 18.84 -11.19
N ASP A 542 -38.53 19.12 -10.00
CA ASP A 542 -39.27 19.15 -8.74
C ASP A 542 -38.94 20.46 -8.00
N PRO A 543 -39.63 21.56 -8.34
CA PRO A 543 -39.40 22.86 -7.71
C PRO A 543 -39.68 22.87 -6.20
N ALA A 544 -40.49 21.94 -5.69
CA ALA A 544 -40.82 21.85 -4.26
C ALA A 544 -39.63 21.33 -3.42
N ASN A 545 -38.67 20.67 -4.05
CA ASN A 545 -37.45 20.15 -3.40
C ASN A 545 -36.17 20.81 -3.94
N ASP A 546 -36.24 22.01 -4.51
CA ASP A 546 -35.10 22.74 -5.12
C ASP A 546 -34.49 22.10 -6.39
N LEU A 547 -35.19 21.17 -7.06
CA LEU A 547 -34.75 20.62 -8.35
C LEU A 547 -35.42 21.37 -9.51
N ARG A 548 -34.82 22.48 -9.96
CA ARG A 548 -35.42 23.35 -11.00
C ARG A 548 -35.40 22.76 -12.41
N VAL A 549 -34.43 21.89 -12.70
CA VAL A 549 -34.24 21.25 -14.02
C VAL A 549 -34.10 19.75 -13.81
N ALA A 550 -34.77 18.95 -14.65
CA ALA A 550 -34.63 17.49 -14.63
C ALA A 550 -33.18 17.09 -14.90
N LEU A 551 -32.66 16.06 -14.22
CA LEU A 551 -31.23 15.74 -14.30
C LEU A 551 -30.77 15.32 -15.70
N LYS A 552 -31.65 14.71 -16.51
CA LYS A 552 -31.30 14.37 -17.91
C LYS A 552 -30.92 15.59 -18.74
N ASP A 553 -31.44 16.77 -18.38
CA ASP A 553 -31.28 18.04 -19.10
C ASP A 553 -30.24 18.96 -18.44
N TRP A 554 -29.48 18.46 -17.45
CA TRP A 554 -28.46 19.26 -16.77
C TRP A 554 -27.26 19.58 -17.66
N PRO A 555 -26.76 20.84 -17.66
CA PRO A 555 -25.50 21.21 -18.30
C PRO A 555 -24.31 20.39 -17.76
N THR A 556 -23.35 20.07 -18.63
CA THR A 556 -22.21 19.22 -18.28
C THR A 556 -21.34 19.83 -17.17
N GLU A 557 -21.19 21.16 -17.14
CA GLU A 557 -20.47 21.88 -16.07
C GLU A 557 -21.10 21.71 -14.67
N TRP A 558 -22.38 21.33 -14.56
CA TRP A 558 -23.06 21.22 -13.26
C TRP A 558 -22.72 19.94 -12.49
N TYR A 559 -22.07 18.96 -13.12
CA TYR A 559 -21.71 17.67 -12.49
C TYR A 559 -20.30 17.18 -12.85
N THR A 560 -19.52 17.95 -13.60
CA THR A 560 -18.12 17.68 -13.95
C THR A 560 -17.17 18.73 -13.34
N GLY A 561 -15.86 18.62 -13.57
CA GLY A 561 -14.88 19.58 -13.03
C GLY A 561 -14.93 19.73 -11.50
N SER A 562 -14.99 20.99 -11.02
CA SER A 562 -15.09 21.33 -9.60
C SER A 562 -16.38 20.85 -8.94
N MET A 563 -17.47 20.67 -9.70
CA MET A 563 -18.77 20.18 -9.21
C MET A 563 -18.82 18.65 -9.04
N ARG A 564 -17.80 17.92 -9.50
CA ARG A 564 -17.73 16.45 -9.40
C ARG A 564 -17.88 15.95 -7.95
N GLN A 565 -17.30 16.67 -6.98
CA GLN A 565 -17.37 16.31 -5.57
C GLN A 565 -18.70 16.69 -4.91
N VAL A 566 -19.48 17.59 -5.50
CA VAL A 566 -20.73 18.11 -4.93
C VAL A 566 -21.94 17.35 -5.47
N THR A 567 -22.11 17.33 -6.80
CA THR A 567 -23.29 16.74 -7.47
C THR A 567 -22.94 15.52 -8.32
N GLY A 568 -21.69 15.38 -8.76
CA GLY A 568 -21.26 14.36 -9.74
C GLY A 568 -21.56 12.91 -9.32
N SER A 569 -21.26 12.54 -8.08
CA SER A 569 -21.56 11.18 -7.58
C SER A 569 -23.06 10.88 -7.56
N SER A 570 -23.86 11.86 -7.13
CA SER A 570 -25.32 11.79 -7.07
C SER A 570 -25.95 11.73 -8.46
N TYR A 571 -25.43 12.51 -9.41
CA TYR A 571 -25.85 12.51 -10.79
C TYR A 571 -25.60 11.15 -11.48
N CYS A 572 -24.37 10.63 -11.38
CA CYS A 572 -23.99 9.38 -12.03
C CYS A 572 -24.82 8.17 -11.55
N LYS A 573 -25.18 8.13 -10.26
CA LYS A 573 -26.04 7.07 -9.71
C LYS A 573 -27.46 7.11 -10.32
N ARG A 574 -28.02 8.31 -10.48
CA ARG A 574 -29.37 8.50 -11.03
C ARG A 574 -29.40 8.21 -12.53
N LYS A 575 -28.37 8.65 -13.26
CA LYS A 575 -28.13 8.32 -14.67
C LYS A 575 -28.07 6.81 -14.89
N LEU A 576 -27.31 6.10 -14.05
CA LEU A 576 -27.14 4.65 -14.15
C LEU A 576 -28.47 3.90 -14.05
N LEU A 577 -29.33 4.31 -13.12
CA LEU A 577 -30.65 3.69 -12.94
C LEU A 577 -31.61 4.03 -14.08
N ALA A 578 -31.63 5.28 -14.53
CA ALA A 578 -32.46 5.69 -15.66
C ALA A 578 -32.10 4.96 -16.95
N MET A 579 -30.81 4.82 -17.26
CA MET A 579 -30.36 4.05 -18.42
C MET A 579 -30.77 2.58 -18.33
N GLU A 580 -30.73 1.99 -17.14
CA GLU A 580 -31.16 0.60 -16.96
C GLU A 580 -32.68 0.44 -17.06
N TYR A 581 -33.43 1.44 -16.59
CA TYR A 581 -34.89 1.49 -16.72
C TYR A 581 -35.32 1.67 -18.19
N GLU A 582 -34.67 2.57 -18.93
CA GLU A 582 -34.86 2.73 -20.38
C GLU A 582 -34.58 1.43 -21.15
N ARG A 583 -33.51 0.72 -20.78
CA ARG A 583 -33.17 -0.57 -21.38
C ARG A 583 -34.25 -1.63 -21.14
N LEU A 584 -34.95 -1.58 -20.02
CA LEU A 584 -36.08 -2.44 -19.70
C LEU A 584 -37.40 -1.93 -20.28
N GLY A 585 -37.34 -1.04 -21.28
CA GLY A 585 -38.51 -0.53 -21.97
C GLY A 585 -39.32 0.48 -21.17
N GLN A 586 -38.74 1.02 -20.08
CA GLN A 586 -39.44 1.90 -19.13
C GLN A 586 -40.69 1.23 -18.53
N ASP A 587 -40.66 -0.09 -18.39
CA ASP A 587 -41.74 -0.87 -17.81
C ASP A 587 -41.48 -1.12 -16.32
N ASP A 588 -42.41 -0.64 -15.49
CA ASP A 588 -42.34 -0.80 -14.04
C ASP A 588 -42.38 -2.27 -13.60
N GLU A 589 -43.19 -3.10 -14.26
CA GLU A 589 -43.35 -4.51 -13.91
C GLU A 589 -42.10 -5.29 -14.27
N GLU A 590 -41.55 -5.07 -15.46
CA GLU A 590 -40.31 -5.69 -15.92
C GLU A 590 -39.10 -5.23 -15.08
N PHE A 591 -39.07 -3.95 -14.67
CA PHE A 591 -38.02 -3.43 -13.81
C PHE A 591 -38.03 -4.07 -12.42
N VAL A 592 -39.21 -4.23 -11.81
CA VAL A 592 -39.37 -4.88 -10.50
C VAL A 592 -39.11 -6.38 -10.60
N ALA A 593 -39.55 -7.05 -11.67
CA ALA A 593 -39.28 -8.46 -11.91
C ALA A 593 -37.77 -8.73 -12.09
N THR A 594 -37.07 -7.86 -12.83
CA THR A 594 -35.62 -7.97 -13.04
C THR A 594 -34.83 -7.61 -11.78
N TYR A 595 -35.32 -6.64 -10.98
CA TYR A 595 -34.66 -6.18 -9.76
C TYR A 595 -35.60 -6.20 -8.54
N PRO A 596 -35.88 -7.37 -7.93
CA PRO A 596 -36.79 -7.49 -6.78
C PRO A 596 -36.37 -6.67 -5.55
N GLN A 597 -35.09 -6.32 -5.46
CA GLN A 597 -34.50 -5.46 -4.42
C GLN A 597 -34.62 -3.95 -4.71
N CYS A 598 -35.50 -3.53 -5.64
CA CYS A 598 -35.63 -2.14 -6.10
C CYS A 598 -35.98 -1.13 -4.98
N ASP A 599 -36.57 -1.58 -3.88
CA ASP A 599 -36.90 -0.72 -2.74
C ASP A 599 -35.71 -0.36 -1.83
N ASN A 600 -34.54 -0.97 -2.07
CA ASN A 600 -33.29 -0.59 -1.44
C ASN A 600 -32.31 -0.05 -2.48
N LEU A 601 -32.17 1.27 -2.55
CA LEU A 601 -31.37 1.97 -3.56
C LEU A 601 -29.93 1.46 -3.65
N THR A 602 -29.30 1.14 -2.52
CA THR A 602 -27.92 0.62 -2.51
C THR A 602 -27.84 -0.77 -3.12
N LYS A 603 -28.76 -1.67 -2.73
CA LYS A 603 -28.83 -3.04 -3.29
C LYS A 603 -29.22 -3.02 -4.77
N LEU A 604 -30.12 -2.12 -5.17
CA LEU A 604 -30.51 -1.92 -6.56
C LEU A 604 -29.31 -1.47 -7.41
N LEU A 605 -28.59 -0.42 -6.99
CA LEU A 605 -27.40 0.06 -7.72
C LEU A 605 -26.31 -1.01 -7.85
N GLN A 606 -26.12 -1.83 -6.81
CA GLN A 606 -25.18 -2.94 -6.87
C GLN A 606 -25.63 -4.00 -7.88
N ALA A 607 -26.92 -4.35 -7.88
CA ALA A 607 -27.49 -5.32 -8.80
C ALA A 607 -27.41 -4.86 -10.26
N VAL A 608 -27.72 -3.59 -10.53
CA VAL A 608 -27.60 -3.00 -11.87
C VAL A 608 -26.16 -3.02 -12.36
N ARG A 609 -25.17 -2.72 -11.51
CA ARG A 609 -23.75 -2.81 -11.89
C ARG A 609 -23.31 -4.23 -12.22
N ILE A 610 -23.71 -5.20 -11.39
CA ILE A 610 -23.42 -6.62 -11.65
C ILE A 610 -24.08 -7.07 -12.96
N ALA A 611 -25.31 -6.62 -13.23
CA ALA A 611 -26.01 -6.92 -14.47
C ALA A 611 -25.31 -6.29 -15.69
N GLN A 612 -24.76 -5.07 -15.58
CA GLN A 612 -23.98 -4.44 -16.65
C GLN A 612 -22.62 -5.12 -16.88
N ASP A 613 -21.91 -5.52 -15.83
CA ASP A 613 -20.61 -6.19 -15.93
C ASP A 613 -20.71 -7.60 -16.55
N ARG A 614 -21.84 -8.28 -16.35
CA ARG A 614 -22.12 -9.60 -16.94
C ARG A 614 -22.52 -9.54 -18.41
N ARG A 615 -22.77 -8.35 -18.97
CA ARG A 615 -23.17 -8.19 -20.37
C ARG A 615 -21.95 -8.04 -21.27
N PRO A 616 -21.86 -8.77 -22.40
CA PRO A 616 -20.82 -8.52 -23.40
C PRO A 616 -20.94 -7.10 -23.94
N ARG A 617 -19.86 -6.33 -23.89
CA ARG A 617 -19.81 -4.97 -24.45
C ARG A 617 -20.09 -5.03 -25.95
N GLN A 618 -21.23 -4.50 -26.40
CA GLN A 618 -21.44 -4.21 -27.81
C GLN A 618 -20.36 -3.22 -28.27
N ARG A 619 -19.56 -3.61 -29.27
CA ARG A 619 -18.64 -2.71 -29.96
C ARG A 619 -19.45 -1.54 -30.51
N LYS A 620 -19.15 -0.33 -30.05
CA LYS A 620 -19.55 0.89 -30.77
C LYS A 620 -18.87 0.84 -32.14
N THR A 621 -19.62 0.51 -33.18
CA THR A 621 -19.25 0.84 -34.55
C THR A 621 -19.31 2.36 -34.68
N ASN A 622 -18.14 3.00 -34.79
CA ASN A 622 -18.06 4.38 -35.25
C ASN A 622 -18.56 4.42 -36.70
N SER A 623 -19.80 4.83 -36.92
CA SER A 623 -20.25 5.34 -38.22
C SER A 623 -20.02 6.85 -38.21
N ASN A 624 -18.84 7.26 -38.67
CA ASN A 624 -18.60 8.63 -39.10
C ASN A 624 -19.21 8.75 -40.50
N SER A 625 -20.32 9.47 -40.62
CA SER A 625 -20.84 9.95 -41.90
C SER A 625 -21.20 11.42 -41.73
N GLU A 626 -20.17 12.27 -41.75
CA GLU A 626 -20.34 13.66 -42.15
C GLU A 626 -20.47 13.67 -43.68
N SER A 627 -21.67 14.01 -44.12
CA SER A 627 -21.98 14.48 -45.46
C SER A 627 -21.60 15.96 -45.54
N ASP A 628 -20.63 16.29 -46.39
CA ASP A 628 -20.41 17.66 -46.87
C ASP A 628 -21.64 18.16 -47.64
N PRO A 629 -22.11 19.40 -47.42
CA PRO A 629 -22.99 20.09 -48.35
C PRO A 629 -22.19 21.03 -49.26
N GLU A 630 -22.42 20.89 -50.57
CA GLU A 630 -22.50 22.06 -51.47
C GLU A 630 -23.81 22.81 -51.24
#